data_AF-A0A1I3B978-F1
#
_entry.id   AF-A0A1I3B978-F1
#
_cell.length_a   1.000
_cell.length_b   1.000
_cell.length_c   1.000
_cell.angle_alpha   90.00
_cell.angle_beta   90.00
_cell.angle_gamma   90.00
#
_symmetry.space_group_name_H-M   'P 1'
#
loop_
_entity.id
_entity.type
_entity.pdbx_description
1 polymer ?
#
loop_
_entity_poly.entity_id
_entity_poly.type
_entity_poly.pdbx_seq_one_letter_code
_entity_poly.pdbx_strand_id
1 'polypeptide(L)'
;MRCLSILLSAVLGLGLAPAAGAWEKSRDVDYPATAQCPSENMCLLVSCPAPGKPSFEMLVMEHGKASGEPFFIAVDGRRFDFILPDYGANGLYRWTLQTAFADALTKGRTATVQFDLQGMAHQVSLRGSSAAIGQVLASCGAKGAATSGPAARLTGLSPETDCQTATSTGLVVDRTLSGGNLTAFRFKDQYGVDYVNVDPPRNSKALQAQLAQLITPGARLRVELHGCGAGASIVVLSSVEAIR
;
A
#
# COMPACT_ATOMS: atom_id res chain seq x y z
N MET A 1 67.70 -33.45 5.67
CA MET A 1 66.46 -34.25 5.74
C MET A 1 65.43 -33.35 6.44
N ARG A 2 64.50 -32.69 5.72
CA ARG A 2 63.15 -33.14 5.30
C ARG A 2 62.34 -33.64 6.52
N CYS A 3 61.15 -33.17 6.90
CA CYS A 3 59.94 -32.63 6.23
C CYS A 3 59.17 -31.75 7.26
N LEU A 4 58.56 -30.60 6.93
CA LEU A 4 57.34 -30.31 6.15
C LEU A 4 56.02 -30.38 6.97
N SER A 5 55.44 -29.19 7.21
CA SER A 5 54.01 -28.76 7.29
C SER A 5 53.01 -29.52 8.19
N ILE A 6 52.10 -28.85 8.91
CA ILE A 6 50.81 -28.32 8.38
C ILE A 6 50.24 -27.24 9.33
N LEU A 7 49.88 -26.10 8.73
CA LEU A 7 48.95 -25.09 9.26
C LEU A 7 47.55 -25.68 9.35
N LEU A 8 46.88 -25.59 10.51
CA LEU A 8 45.42 -25.69 10.56
C LEU A 8 44.84 -24.36 11.07
N SER A 9 44.49 -23.51 10.11
CA SER A 9 43.61 -22.37 10.31
C SER A 9 42.24 -22.90 10.72
N ALA A 10 41.92 -22.82 12.02
CA ALA A 10 40.53 -22.94 12.47
C ALA A 10 39.82 -21.63 12.11
N VAL A 11 39.26 -21.60 10.90
CA VAL A 11 38.19 -20.67 10.53
C VAL A 11 37.04 -20.96 11.48
N LEU A 12 36.96 -20.21 12.58
CA LEU A 12 35.73 -20.03 13.31
C LEU A 12 34.76 -19.39 12.31
N GLY A 13 33.96 -20.26 11.69
CA GLY A 13 32.74 -19.87 11.02
C GLY A 13 31.89 -19.16 12.06
N LEU A 14 31.99 -17.84 12.06
CA LEU A 14 30.89 -16.96 12.40
C LEU A 14 29.75 -17.43 11.51
N GLY A 15 28.94 -18.36 12.04
CA GLY A 15 27.60 -18.58 11.56
C GLY A 15 26.94 -17.21 11.59
N LEU A 16 26.84 -16.60 10.42
CA LEU A 16 26.06 -15.41 10.19
C LEU A 16 24.64 -15.79 10.58
N ALA A 17 24.28 -15.52 11.84
CA ALA A 17 22.90 -15.27 12.18
C ALA A 17 22.39 -14.30 11.10
N PRO A 18 21.24 -14.57 10.45
CA PRO A 18 20.73 -13.70 9.41
C PRO A 18 20.71 -12.29 10.02
N ALA A 19 21.47 -11.39 9.40
CA ALA A 19 21.56 -10.02 9.86
C ALA A 19 20.13 -9.54 10.03
N ALA A 20 19.78 -9.08 11.24
CA ALA A 20 18.53 -8.39 11.46
C ALA A 20 18.46 -7.29 10.39
N GLY A 21 17.62 -7.53 9.38
CA GLY A 21 17.55 -6.71 8.17
C GLY A 21 17.50 -5.23 8.48
N ALA A 22 18.07 -4.43 7.57
CA ALA A 22 17.88 -3.00 7.63
C ALA A 22 16.42 -2.68 7.30
N TRP A 23 15.91 -1.55 7.81
CA TRP A 23 14.66 -1.02 7.32
C TRP A 23 14.82 -0.64 5.84
N GLU A 24 14.11 -1.35 4.98
CA GLU A 24 14.25 -1.24 3.53
C GLU A 24 12.95 -0.72 2.91
N LYS A 25 13.05 -0.12 1.73
CA LYS A 25 11.87 0.26 0.95
C LYS A 25 11.19 -1.02 0.47
N SER A 26 9.92 -1.23 0.84
CA SER A 26 9.16 -2.40 0.35
C SER A 26 8.92 -2.27 -1.15
N ARG A 27 9.10 -3.40 -1.86
CA ARG A 27 8.87 -3.52 -3.31
C ARG A 27 7.60 -4.29 -3.64
N ASP A 28 7.00 -4.93 -2.64
CA ASP A 28 5.84 -5.82 -2.77
C ASP A 28 4.53 -5.04 -2.80
N VAL A 29 4.60 -3.73 -2.56
CA VAL A 29 3.47 -2.81 -2.55
C VAL A 29 3.74 -1.61 -3.47
N ASP A 30 2.68 -1.09 -4.09
CA ASP A 30 2.73 -0.01 -5.08
C ASP A 30 2.62 1.40 -4.45
N TYR A 31 2.76 1.49 -3.12
CA TYR A 31 2.70 2.72 -2.34
C TYR A 31 3.95 2.92 -1.46
N PRO A 32 4.21 4.13 -0.95
CA PRO A 32 5.34 4.38 -0.05
C PRO A 32 5.26 3.47 1.18
N ALA A 33 6.25 2.60 1.33
CA ALA A 33 6.34 1.69 2.45
C ALA A 33 7.80 1.37 2.77
N THR A 34 8.07 1.20 4.06
CA THR A 34 9.31 0.62 4.55
C THR A 34 8.98 -0.63 5.35
N ALA A 35 9.81 -1.66 5.20
CA ALA A 35 9.63 -2.94 5.84
C ALA A 35 10.89 -3.33 6.62
N GLN A 36 10.69 -4.12 7.66
CA GLN A 36 11.73 -4.92 8.25
C GLN A 36 11.24 -6.35 8.47
N CYS A 37 11.98 -7.31 7.92
CA CYS A 37 11.64 -8.72 7.91
C CYS A 37 12.61 -9.51 8.81
N PRO A 38 12.22 -9.85 10.06
CA PRO A 38 13.02 -10.73 10.91
C PRO A 38 13.06 -12.18 10.44
N SER A 39 12.17 -12.60 9.54
CA SER A 39 12.20 -13.91 8.87
C SER A 39 11.55 -13.82 7.49
N GLU A 40 11.70 -14.88 6.67
CA GLU A 40 11.01 -14.98 5.38
C GLU A 40 9.47 -15.02 5.51
N ASN A 41 8.98 -15.42 6.69
CA ASN A 41 7.57 -15.62 6.96
C ASN A 41 6.94 -14.49 7.78
N MET A 42 7.72 -13.47 8.16
CA MET A 42 7.21 -12.32 8.90
C MET A 42 7.92 -11.02 8.52
N CYS A 43 7.14 -10.01 8.16
CA CYS A 43 7.61 -8.65 7.92
C CYS A 43 6.73 -7.64 8.64
N LEU A 44 7.34 -6.65 9.28
CA LEU A 44 6.66 -5.46 9.78
C LEU A 44 6.84 -4.32 8.78
N LEU A 45 5.76 -3.63 8.47
CA LEU A 45 5.77 -2.52 7.53
C LEU A 45 5.15 -1.28 8.14
N VAL A 46 5.77 -0.12 7.85
CA VAL A 46 5.12 1.18 7.98
C VAL A 46 4.92 1.74 6.58
N SER A 47 3.68 2.08 6.26
CA SER A 47 3.30 2.44 4.90
C SER A 47 2.32 3.61 4.84
N CYS A 48 2.10 4.11 3.63
CA CYS A 48 1.10 5.12 3.33
C CYS A 48 0.26 4.65 2.13
N PRO A 49 -0.69 3.72 2.33
CA PRO A 49 -1.53 3.19 1.25
C PRO A 49 -2.45 4.26 0.65
N ALA A 50 -2.68 5.36 1.36
CA ALA A 50 -3.37 6.53 0.84
C ALA A 50 -2.81 7.82 1.47
N PRO A 51 -2.86 8.96 0.77
CA PRO A 51 -2.37 10.24 1.27
C PRO A 51 -2.91 10.58 2.66
N GLY A 52 -2.03 10.92 3.60
CA GLY A 52 -2.40 11.25 4.99
C GLY A 52 -2.98 10.08 5.79
N LYS A 53 -2.93 8.84 5.28
CA LYS A 53 -3.40 7.63 5.97
C LYS A 53 -2.23 6.67 6.24
N PRO A 54 -1.30 7.02 7.16
CA PRO A 54 -0.22 6.13 7.51
C PRO A 54 -0.80 4.86 8.14
N SER A 55 -0.22 3.72 7.78
CA SER A 55 -0.65 2.39 8.20
C SER A 55 0.51 1.60 8.77
N PHE A 56 0.19 0.75 9.73
CA PHE A 56 1.04 -0.36 10.12
C PHE A 56 0.52 -1.59 9.38
N GLU A 57 1.41 -2.35 8.76
CA GLU A 57 1.05 -3.58 8.07
C GLU A 57 1.99 -4.72 8.47
N MET A 58 1.50 -5.94 8.36
CA MET A 58 2.28 -7.13 8.67
C MET A 58 2.01 -8.23 7.66
N LEU A 59 3.08 -8.79 7.13
CA LEU A 59 3.06 -10.10 6.47
C LEU A 59 3.30 -11.14 7.56
N VAL A 60 2.44 -12.16 7.64
CA VAL A 60 2.66 -13.34 8.49
C VAL A 60 2.09 -14.57 7.80
N MET A 61 2.96 -15.49 7.42
CA MET A 61 2.61 -16.68 6.63
C MET A 61 2.40 -17.96 7.48
N GLU A 62 2.95 -18.02 8.71
CA GLU A 62 3.10 -19.31 9.42
C GLU A 62 2.55 -19.37 10.85
N HIS A 63 1.95 -18.31 11.38
CA HIS A 63 1.54 -18.30 12.81
C HIS A 63 0.16 -18.88 13.10
N GLY A 64 -0.57 -19.37 12.08
CA GLY A 64 -1.81 -20.14 12.27
C GLY A 64 -2.94 -19.43 13.02
N LYS A 65 -2.83 -18.12 13.22
CA LYS A 65 -3.81 -17.29 13.93
C LYS A 65 -4.97 -16.93 13.00
N ALA A 66 -6.19 -17.14 13.46
CA ALA A 66 -7.37 -16.69 12.73
C ALA A 66 -7.56 -15.17 12.85
N SER A 67 -8.29 -14.57 11.92
CA SER A 67 -8.82 -13.21 12.10
C SER A 67 -9.50 -13.08 13.46
N GLY A 68 -9.34 -11.94 14.11
CA GLY A 68 -9.90 -11.66 15.44
C GLY A 68 -9.02 -12.09 16.60
N GLU A 69 -7.92 -12.82 16.36
CA GLU A 69 -7.02 -13.21 17.43
C GLU A 69 -6.08 -12.07 17.86
N PRO A 70 -5.82 -11.93 19.18
CA PRO A 70 -4.92 -10.91 19.69
C PRO A 70 -3.46 -11.32 19.52
N PHE A 71 -2.61 -10.32 19.31
CA PHE A 71 -1.16 -10.40 19.47
C PHE A 71 -0.65 -9.07 20.01
N PHE A 72 0.62 -9.02 20.37
CA PHE A 72 1.23 -7.76 20.78
C PHE A 72 2.62 -7.57 20.20
N ILE A 73 3.01 -6.31 20.14
CA ILE A 73 4.37 -5.89 19.85
C ILE A 73 4.87 -5.12 21.06
N ALA A 74 6.00 -5.56 21.62
CA ALA A 74 6.69 -4.84 22.69
C ALA A 74 7.85 -4.05 22.09
N VAL A 75 7.88 -2.73 22.26
CA VAL A 75 9.00 -1.87 21.84
C VAL A 75 9.73 -1.38 23.08
N ASP A 76 11.00 -1.78 23.24
CA ASP A 76 11.81 -1.52 24.45
C ASP A 76 11.04 -1.82 25.75
N GLY A 77 10.25 -2.91 25.76
CA GLY A 77 9.43 -3.35 26.91
C GLY A 77 8.04 -2.69 27.00
N ARG A 78 7.74 -1.67 26.20
CA ARG A 78 6.39 -1.07 26.13
C ARG A 78 5.49 -1.88 25.21
N ARG A 79 4.38 -2.39 25.75
CA ARG A 79 3.42 -3.24 25.03
C ARG A 79 2.43 -2.43 24.19
N PHE A 80 2.17 -2.90 22.97
CA PHE A 80 1.13 -2.44 22.06
C PHE A 80 0.31 -3.64 21.60
N ASP A 81 -0.99 -3.63 21.91
CA ASP A 81 -1.91 -4.73 21.60
C ASP A 81 -2.61 -4.52 20.26
N PHE A 82 -2.74 -5.60 19.51
CA PHE A 82 -3.37 -5.62 18.20
C PHE A 82 -4.34 -6.80 18.10
N ILE A 83 -5.39 -6.62 17.32
CA ILE A 83 -6.28 -7.71 16.90
C ILE A 83 -6.03 -7.94 15.41
N LEU A 84 -5.77 -9.19 15.03
CA LEU A 84 -5.61 -9.56 13.61
C LEU A 84 -6.89 -9.21 12.84
N PRO A 85 -6.84 -8.30 11.85
CA PRO A 85 -7.97 -8.03 10.99
C PRO A 85 -8.17 -9.19 10.02
N ASP A 86 -9.24 -9.14 9.23
CA ASP A 86 -9.36 -10.05 8.10
C ASP A 86 -8.17 -9.92 7.15
N TYR A 87 -7.75 -11.06 6.58
CA TYR A 87 -6.63 -11.11 5.66
C TYR A 87 -6.90 -10.20 4.47
N GLY A 88 -6.09 -9.13 4.35
CA GLY A 88 -6.34 -8.03 3.43
C GLY A 88 -5.86 -8.30 2.00
N ALA A 89 -6.17 -7.36 1.10
CA ALA A 89 -5.59 -7.33 -0.24
C ALA A 89 -4.04 -7.29 -0.16
N ASN A 90 -3.36 -7.90 -1.13
CA ASN A 90 -1.89 -8.06 -1.20
C ASN A 90 -1.27 -9.00 -0.14
N GLY A 91 -2.08 -9.78 0.58
CA GLY A 91 -1.58 -10.75 1.56
C GLY A 91 -1.01 -10.10 2.83
N LEU A 92 -1.49 -8.89 3.18
CA LEU A 92 -1.05 -8.15 4.36
C LEU A 92 -2.21 -7.92 5.32
N TYR A 93 -1.91 -8.02 6.61
CA TYR A 93 -2.77 -7.50 7.67
C TYR A 93 -2.48 -6.01 7.85
N ARG A 94 -3.52 -5.17 7.96
CA ARG A 94 -3.39 -3.70 7.97
C ARG A 94 -4.13 -3.07 9.14
N TRP A 95 -3.45 -2.14 9.82
CA TRP A 95 -3.99 -1.28 10.87
C TRP A 95 -3.69 0.18 10.57
N THR A 96 -4.53 1.09 11.08
CA THR A 96 -4.16 2.51 11.16
C THR A 96 -2.91 2.66 12.03
N LEU A 97 -1.93 3.43 11.55
CA LEU A 97 -0.72 3.68 12.34
C LEU A 97 -1.04 4.61 13.50
N GLN A 98 -1.06 4.06 14.72
CA GLN A 98 -1.26 4.85 15.93
C GLN A 98 -0.02 5.71 16.22
N THR A 99 -0.20 6.98 16.55
CA THR A 99 0.90 7.92 16.84
C THR A 99 1.86 7.39 17.91
N ALA A 100 1.31 6.82 19.00
CA ALA A 100 2.11 6.27 20.08
C ALA A 100 2.98 5.08 19.64
N PHE A 101 2.49 4.27 18.70
CA PHE A 101 3.23 3.14 18.16
C PHE A 101 4.28 3.59 17.15
N ALA A 102 3.97 4.56 16.28
CA ALA A 102 4.94 5.19 15.37
C ALA A 102 6.10 5.84 16.14
N ASP A 103 5.80 6.56 17.22
CA ASP A 103 6.80 7.16 18.09
C ASP A 103 7.70 6.10 18.74
N ALA A 104 7.13 4.98 19.17
CA ALA A 104 7.90 3.88 19.72
C ALA A 104 8.81 3.23 18.66
N LEU A 105 8.29 2.96 17.46
CA LEU A 105 9.09 2.39 16.39
C LEU A 105 10.24 3.31 15.95
N THR A 106 10.05 4.63 15.94
CA THR A 106 11.07 5.58 15.51
C THR A 106 12.13 5.87 16.57
N LYS A 107 11.76 5.90 17.85
CA LYS A 107 12.67 6.23 18.96
C LYS A 107 13.24 5.00 19.67
N GLY A 108 12.61 3.85 19.48
CA GLY A 108 12.98 2.60 20.13
C GLY A 108 14.23 1.96 19.53
N ARG A 109 14.77 0.97 20.23
CA ARG A 109 15.96 0.21 19.78
C ARG A 109 15.59 -1.16 19.25
N THR A 110 14.60 -1.80 19.87
CA THR A 110 14.19 -3.16 19.53
C THR A 110 12.69 -3.31 19.69
N ALA A 111 12.06 -4.04 18.77
CA ALA A 111 10.70 -4.50 18.90
C ALA A 111 10.67 -6.03 19.00
N THR A 112 9.72 -6.56 19.75
CA THR A 112 9.46 -7.99 19.88
C THR A 112 8.02 -8.25 19.51
N VAL A 113 7.78 -9.04 18.48
CA VAL A 113 6.44 -9.47 18.06
C VAL A 113 6.14 -10.79 18.73
N GLN A 114 4.97 -10.90 19.36
CA GLN A 114 4.58 -12.10 20.09
C GLN A 114 3.08 -12.37 19.88
N PHE A 115 2.79 -13.52 19.27
CA PHE A 115 1.43 -13.98 18.94
C PHE A 115 0.76 -14.77 20.06
N ASP A 116 1.54 -15.36 20.95
CA ASP A 116 1.10 -16.12 22.11
C ASP A 116 2.08 -15.92 23.28
N LEU A 117 1.57 -15.96 24.51
CA LEU A 117 2.41 -15.75 25.70
C LEU A 117 3.44 -16.89 25.92
N GLN A 118 3.31 -18.01 25.18
CA GLN A 118 4.16 -19.20 25.31
C GLN A 118 4.98 -19.55 24.06
N GLY A 119 4.78 -18.89 22.91
CA GLY A 119 5.45 -19.24 21.66
C GLY A 119 6.59 -18.30 21.29
N MET A 120 7.09 -18.49 20.06
CA MET A 120 8.32 -17.83 19.60
C MET A 120 8.11 -16.33 19.44
N ALA A 121 8.92 -15.57 20.17
CA ALA A 121 8.98 -14.12 20.04
C ALA A 121 9.95 -13.75 18.91
N HIS A 122 9.51 -12.92 17.98
CA HIS A 122 10.34 -12.46 16.88
C HIS A 122 10.94 -11.10 17.20
N GLN A 123 12.27 -11.04 17.21
CA GLN A 123 13.00 -9.81 17.49
C GLN A 123 13.24 -9.01 16.20
N VAL A 124 12.87 -7.74 16.23
CA VAL A 124 13.02 -6.77 15.15
C VAL A 124 13.97 -5.67 15.60
N SER A 125 15.04 -5.47 14.84
CA SER A 125 15.92 -4.31 15.02
C SER A 125 15.22 -3.03 14.59
N LEU A 126 15.23 -2.00 15.44
CA LEU A 126 14.76 -0.66 15.08
C LEU A 126 15.90 0.26 14.63
N ARG A 127 17.10 -0.28 14.42
CA ARG A 127 18.21 0.51 13.85
C ARG A 127 17.85 1.01 12.45
N GLY A 128 17.93 2.32 12.24
CA GLY A 128 17.58 2.95 10.95
C GLY A 128 16.07 3.19 10.73
N SER A 129 15.22 2.67 11.62
CA SER A 129 13.76 2.85 11.56
C SER A 129 13.35 4.32 11.51
N SER A 130 13.95 5.19 12.32
CA SER A 130 13.61 6.61 12.38
C SER A 130 13.72 7.29 11.02
N ALA A 131 14.80 7.02 10.27
CA ALA A 131 15.01 7.62 8.96
C ALA A 131 14.06 7.03 7.93
N ALA A 132 13.88 5.70 7.91
CA ALA A 132 13.03 5.01 6.96
C ALA A 132 11.54 5.33 7.16
N ILE A 133 11.05 5.22 8.40
CA ILE A 133 9.69 5.62 8.78
C ILE A 133 9.50 7.12 8.56
N GLY A 134 10.49 7.93 8.93
CA GLY A 134 10.49 9.38 8.67
C GLY A 134 10.31 9.71 7.20
N GLN A 135 10.97 8.99 6.29
CA GLN A 135 10.79 9.15 4.84
C GLN A 135 9.38 8.74 4.37
N VAL A 136 8.83 7.64 4.90
CA VAL A 136 7.46 7.22 4.58
C VAL A 136 6.45 8.24 5.08
N LEU A 137 6.55 8.67 6.34
CA LEU A 137 5.64 9.65 6.94
C LEU A 137 5.81 11.03 6.30
N ALA A 138 7.04 11.43 5.97
CA ALA A 138 7.29 12.61 5.17
C ALA A 138 6.68 12.45 3.79
N SER A 139 6.75 11.31 3.11
CA SER A 139 6.05 11.12 1.83
C SER A 139 4.53 11.09 2.00
N CYS A 140 4.05 10.67 3.18
CA CYS A 140 2.63 10.59 3.52
C CYS A 140 2.03 11.96 3.91
N GLY A 141 2.86 12.88 4.42
CA GLY A 141 2.49 14.22 4.89
C GLY A 141 3.14 15.40 4.14
N ALA A 142 4.15 15.16 3.31
CA ALA A 142 4.72 16.15 2.41
C ALA A 142 3.63 16.48 1.40
N LYS A 143 3.24 17.75 1.43
CA LYS A 143 2.68 18.44 0.29
C LYS A 143 3.69 18.35 -0.86
N GLY A 144 3.68 17.23 -1.59
CA GLY A 144 4.61 16.99 -2.68
C GLY A 144 5.03 15.54 -2.94
N ALA A 145 4.18 14.52 -2.78
CA ALA A 145 4.14 13.31 -3.62
C ALA A 145 2.97 12.39 -3.25
N ALA A 146 1.83 13.02 -3.04
CA ALA A 146 0.52 12.41 -3.11
C ALA A 146 -0.37 13.54 -3.63
N THR A 147 -0.97 13.35 -4.80
CA THR A 147 -1.97 14.28 -5.33
C THR A 147 -3.23 14.17 -4.47
N SER A 148 -3.17 14.61 -3.23
CA SER A 148 -4.30 15.07 -2.44
C SER A 148 -4.18 16.58 -2.32
N GLY A 149 -4.30 17.25 -3.48
CA GLY A 149 -4.94 18.55 -3.52
C GLY A 149 -6.44 18.40 -3.20
N PRO A 150 -7.26 19.47 -3.29
CA PRO A 150 -8.72 19.32 -3.33
C PRO A 150 -9.02 18.23 -4.35
N ALA A 151 -9.85 17.25 -3.98
CA ALA A 151 -10.16 16.02 -4.73
C ALA A 151 -9.54 16.03 -6.14
N ALA A 152 -8.40 15.36 -6.33
CA ALA A 152 -7.57 15.54 -7.51
C ALA A 152 -8.38 15.22 -8.77
N ARG A 153 -8.92 16.28 -9.38
CA ARG A 153 -9.71 16.19 -10.59
C ARG A 153 -8.72 15.89 -11.71
N LEU A 154 -8.76 14.67 -12.22
CA LEU A 154 -8.06 14.32 -13.45
C LEU A 154 -8.92 14.80 -14.61
N THR A 155 -8.36 15.63 -15.50
CA THR A 155 -9.05 16.20 -16.67
C THR A 155 -8.32 15.84 -17.96
N GLY A 156 -8.96 16.04 -19.12
CA GLY A 156 -8.34 15.76 -20.41
C GLY A 156 -8.12 14.26 -20.64
N LEU A 157 -9.01 13.44 -20.08
CA LEU A 157 -8.97 11.98 -20.17
C LEU A 157 -9.54 11.46 -21.49
N SER A 158 -10.18 12.31 -22.28
CA SER A 158 -10.67 12.00 -23.62
C SER A 158 -10.16 13.07 -24.59
N PRO A 159 -9.65 12.68 -25.78
CA PRO A 159 -9.29 13.62 -26.83
C PRO A 159 -10.51 14.11 -27.64
N GLU A 160 -11.71 13.58 -27.37
CA GLU A 160 -12.92 13.86 -28.15
C GLU A 160 -13.43 15.29 -27.88
N THR A 161 -13.56 16.11 -28.93
CA THR A 161 -14.04 17.49 -28.84
C THR A 161 -15.46 17.68 -29.39
N ASP A 162 -15.96 16.72 -30.17
CA ASP A 162 -17.20 16.87 -30.96
C ASP A 162 -18.40 16.15 -30.32
N CYS A 163 -18.30 15.81 -29.02
CA CYS A 163 -19.31 15.07 -28.27
C CYS A 163 -20.07 15.97 -27.26
N GLN A 164 -21.28 15.56 -26.88
CA GLN A 164 -22.02 16.25 -25.83
C GLN A 164 -21.39 15.96 -24.47
N THR A 165 -21.27 16.97 -23.62
CA THR A 165 -20.62 16.84 -22.30
C THR A 165 -21.66 16.85 -21.19
N ALA A 166 -21.53 15.93 -20.24
CA ALA A 166 -22.36 15.87 -19.04
C ALA A 166 -21.51 15.67 -17.78
N THR A 167 -21.95 16.22 -16.65
CA THR A 167 -21.34 15.96 -15.34
C THR A 167 -22.31 15.17 -14.47
N SER A 168 -21.83 14.12 -13.81
CA SER A 168 -22.64 13.34 -12.88
C SER A 168 -21.87 13.01 -11.59
N THR A 169 -22.61 12.66 -10.54
CA THR A 169 -22.07 12.21 -9.25
C THR A 169 -22.71 10.89 -8.86
N GLY A 170 -21.90 9.95 -8.44
CA GLY A 170 -22.34 8.57 -8.29
C GLY A 170 -21.27 7.66 -7.69
N LEU A 171 -21.52 6.36 -7.78
CA LEU A 171 -20.68 5.30 -7.22
C LEU A 171 -20.14 4.40 -8.33
N VAL A 172 -18.88 4.00 -8.20
CA VAL A 172 -18.31 2.93 -9.03
C VAL A 172 -18.89 1.59 -8.54
N VAL A 173 -19.50 0.84 -9.46
CA VAL A 173 -20.10 -0.47 -9.18
C VAL A 173 -19.09 -1.59 -9.43
N ASP A 174 -18.47 -1.58 -10.61
CA ASP A 174 -17.42 -2.51 -11.01
C ASP A 174 -16.39 -1.83 -11.92
N ARG A 175 -15.32 -2.54 -12.29
CA ARG A 175 -14.31 -2.06 -13.23
C ARG A 175 -13.77 -3.17 -14.12
N THR A 176 -13.33 -2.79 -15.31
CA THR A 176 -12.72 -3.68 -16.30
C THR A 176 -11.26 -3.32 -16.48
N LEU A 177 -10.38 -4.33 -16.35
CA LEU A 177 -8.95 -4.20 -16.59
C LEU A 177 -8.54 -5.05 -17.80
N SER A 178 -7.70 -4.50 -18.67
CA SER A 178 -7.07 -5.25 -19.78
C SER A 178 -5.56 -4.99 -19.78
N GLY A 179 -4.76 -6.05 -19.68
CA GLY A 179 -3.30 -5.95 -19.59
C GLY A 179 -2.82 -5.09 -18.40
N GLY A 180 -3.58 -5.05 -17.30
CA GLY A 180 -3.29 -4.23 -16.12
C GLY A 180 -3.71 -2.76 -16.22
N ASN A 181 -4.28 -2.32 -17.35
CA ASN A 181 -4.79 -0.97 -17.54
C ASN A 181 -6.30 -0.92 -17.33
N LEU A 182 -6.80 0.18 -16.76
CA LEU A 182 -8.23 0.43 -16.65
C LEU A 182 -8.77 0.81 -18.03
N THR A 183 -9.74 0.04 -18.52
CA THR A 183 -10.36 0.26 -19.83
C THR A 183 -11.82 0.69 -19.73
N ALA A 184 -12.50 0.37 -18.62
CA ALA A 184 -13.88 0.79 -18.38
C ALA A 184 -14.30 0.58 -16.91
N PHE A 185 -15.46 1.12 -16.55
CA PHE A 185 -16.12 0.87 -15.27
C PHE A 185 -17.63 1.09 -15.37
N ARG A 186 -18.39 0.47 -14.46
CA ARG A 186 -19.83 0.76 -14.30
C ARG A 186 -20.04 1.82 -13.23
N PHE A 187 -20.85 2.81 -13.55
CA PHE A 187 -21.11 3.96 -12.71
C PHE A 187 -22.60 4.07 -12.41
N LYS A 188 -22.95 4.13 -11.12
CA LYS A 188 -24.32 4.31 -10.64
C LYS A 188 -24.54 5.74 -10.19
N ASP A 189 -25.45 6.45 -10.83
CA ASP A 189 -25.88 7.78 -10.43
C ASP A 189 -27.40 7.84 -10.17
N GLN A 190 -27.98 9.04 -10.22
CA GLN A 190 -29.42 9.24 -10.02
C GLN A 190 -30.30 8.75 -11.18
N TYR A 191 -29.71 8.52 -12.37
CA TYR A 191 -30.42 8.13 -13.59
C TYR A 191 -30.32 6.62 -13.86
N GLY A 192 -29.33 5.93 -13.30
CA GLY A 192 -29.22 4.49 -13.44
C GLY A 192 -27.81 3.98 -13.24
N VAL A 193 -27.51 2.83 -13.86
CA VAL A 193 -26.16 2.27 -13.93
C VAL A 193 -25.72 2.27 -15.39
N ASP A 194 -24.70 3.05 -15.71
CA ASP A 194 -24.15 3.15 -17.06
C ASP A 194 -22.75 2.58 -17.15
N TYR A 195 -22.35 2.22 -18.37
CA TYR A 195 -21.02 1.73 -18.68
C TYR A 195 -20.17 2.87 -19.25
N VAL A 196 -19.05 3.18 -18.58
CA VAL A 196 -18.17 4.29 -18.94
C VAL A 196 -16.86 3.74 -19.48
N ASN A 197 -16.52 4.14 -20.71
CA ASN A 197 -15.25 3.78 -21.33
C ASN A 197 -14.13 4.70 -20.82
N VAL A 198 -12.95 4.13 -20.63
CA VAL A 198 -11.74 4.83 -20.19
C VAL A 198 -10.70 4.71 -21.30
N ASP A 199 -10.49 5.81 -22.04
CA ASP A 199 -9.54 5.89 -23.15
C ASP A 199 -8.60 7.10 -23.00
N PRO A 200 -7.65 7.05 -22.04
CA PRO A 200 -6.78 8.16 -21.77
C PRO A 200 -5.79 8.42 -22.92
N PRO A 201 -5.33 9.67 -23.10
CA PRO A 201 -4.32 9.99 -24.12
C PRO A 201 -3.05 9.13 -23.97
N ARG A 202 -2.48 8.71 -25.12
CA ARG A 202 -1.38 7.73 -25.20
C ARG A 202 -0.19 8.08 -24.30
N ASN A 203 0.43 7.05 -23.71
CA ASN A 203 1.69 7.08 -22.94
C ASN A 203 1.68 7.71 -21.54
N SER A 204 0.73 7.36 -20.67
CA SER A 204 0.83 7.73 -19.25
C SER A 204 0.53 6.55 -18.32
N LYS A 205 1.50 5.65 -18.15
CA LYS A 205 1.48 4.59 -17.12
C LYS A 205 1.13 5.15 -15.73
N ALA A 206 1.60 6.36 -15.44
CA ALA A 206 1.26 7.09 -14.22
C ALA A 206 -0.23 7.51 -14.15
N LEU A 207 -0.83 7.95 -15.26
CA LEU A 207 -2.25 8.30 -15.32
C LEU A 207 -3.13 7.05 -15.19
N GLN A 208 -2.75 5.96 -15.84
CA GLN A 208 -3.43 4.67 -15.69
C GLN A 208 -3.40 4.16 -14.25
N ALA A 209 -2.25 4.31 -13.56
CA ALA A 209 -2.16 4.00 -12.13
C ALA A 209 -3.06 4.91 -11.28
N GLN A 210 -3.11 6.22 -11.56
CA GLN A 210 -3.99 7.16 -10.85
C GLN A 210 -5.47 6.87 -11.10
N LEU A 211 -5.86 6.57 -12.34
CA LEU A 211 -7.23 6.19 -12.68
C LEU A 211 -7.64 4.89 -12.00
N ALA A 212 -6.76 3.87 -12.00
CA ALA A 212 -7.01 2.61 -11.31
C ALA A 212 -7.14 2.78 -9.78
N GLN A 213 -6.49 3.78 -9.20
CA GLN A 213 -6.61 4.10 -7.77
C GLN A 213 -7.90 4.87 -7.45
N LEU A 214 -8.32 5.80 -8.31
CA LEU A 214 -9.55 6.57 -8.11
C LEU A 214 -10.81 5.76 -8.42
N ILE A 215 -10.76 4.95 -9.47
CA ILE A 215 -11.89 4.17 -9.99
C ILE A 215 -11.81 2.76 -9.41
N THR A 216 -12.16 2.66 -8.13
CA THR A 216 -12.30 1.40 -7.40
C THR A 216 -13.77 1.15 -7.07
N PRO A 217 -14.28 -0.09 -7.10
CA PRO A 217 -15.63 -0.40 -6.65
C PRO A 217 -15.94 0.22 -5.27
N GLY A 218 -17.10 0.86 -5.15
CA GLY A 218 -17.52 1.61 -3.96
C GLY A 218 -17.02 3.05 -3.87
N ALA A 219 -16.12 3.50 -4.74
CA ALA A 219 -15.67 4.89 -4.76
C ALA A 219 -16.81 5.82 -5.18
N ARG A 220 -16.98 6.94 -4.46
CA ARG A 220 -17.90 8.01 -4.81
C ARG A 220 -17.17 9.06 -5.64
N LEU A 221 -17.64 9.31 -6.85
CA LEU A 221 -16.95 10.16 -7.83
C LEU A 221 -17.88 11.23 -8.39
N ARG A 222 -17.30 12.38 -8.73
CA ARG A 222 -17.83 13.33 -9.71
C ARG A 222 -17.11 13.06 -11.02
N VAL A 223 -17.86 12.77 -12.07
CA VAL A 223 -17.32 12.47 -13.40
C VAL A 223 -17.85 13.47 -14.41
N GLU A 224 -17.03 13.82 -15.39
CA GLU A 224 -17.43 14.46 -16.62
C GLU A 224 -17.30 13.45 -17.75
N LEU A 225 -18.36 13.30 -18.52
CA LEU A 225 -18.54 12.27 -19.52
C LEU A 225 -18.84 12.91 -20.87
N HIS A 226 -18.21 12.40 -21.92
CA HIS A 226 -18.53 12.71 -23.30
C HIS A 226 -19.48 11.65 -23.85
N GLY A 227 -20.69 12.06 -24.21
CA GLY A 227 -21.66 11.26 -24.93
C GLY A 227 -21.49 11.44 -26.44
N CYS A 228 -20.91 10.45 -27.09
CA CYS A 228 -20.63 10.44 -28.52
C CYS A 228 -21.65 9.56 -29.27
N GLY A 229 -21.96 9.92 -30.52
CA GLY A 229 -22.90 9.20 -31.38
C GLY A 229 -24.38 9.50 -31.11
N ALA A 230 -25.28 8.86 -31.89
CA ALA A 230 -26.72 9.07 -31.77
C ALA A 230 -27.22 8.65 -30.37
N GLY A 231 -27.81 9.61 -29.64
CA GLY A 231 -28.33 9.37 -28.30
C GLY A 231 -27.27 9.12 -27.23
N ALA A 232 -26.01 9.54 -27.44
CA ALA A 232 -24.90 9.31 -26.51
C ALA A 232 -24.64 7.82 -26.21
N SER A 233 -24.79 6.96 -27.21
CA SER A 233 -24.59 5.51 -27.11
C SER A 233 -23.17 5.10 -26.70
N ILE A 234 -22.19 6.00 -26.84
CA ILE A 234 -20.82 5.83 -26.37
C ILE A 234 -20.55 6.89 -25.30
N VAL A 235 -20.27 6.43 -24.08
CA VAL A 235 -19.93 7.30 -22.96
C VAL A 235 -18.45 7.14 -22.64
N VAL A 236 -17.70 8.22 -22.74
CA VAL A 236 -16.24 8.25 -22.50
C VAL A 236 -15.91 9.18 -21.34
N LEU A 237 -15.03 8.75 -20.46
CA LEU A 237 -14.56 9.56 -19.33
C LEU A 237 -13.69 10.72 -19.82
N SER A 238 -14.10 11.96 -19.49
CA SER A 238 -13.35 13.19 -19.80
C SER A 238 -12.66 13.79 -18.58
N SER A 239 -13.32 13.73 -17.42
CA SER A 239 -12.68 14.04 -16.13
C SER A 239 -13.25 13.23 -14.98
N VAL A 240 -12.46 13.02 -13.91
CA VAL A 240 -12.88 12.32 -12.70
C VAL A 240 -12.32 12.99 -11.46
N GLU A 241 -13.14 13.07 -10.42
CA GLU A 241 -12.82 13.65 -9.13
C GLU A 241 -13.42 12.77 -8.02
N ALA A 242 -12.65 12.42 -6.99
CA ALA A 242 -13.16 11.65 -5.85
C ALA A 242 -13.91 12.54 -4.86
N ILE A 243 -15.18 12.22 -4.58
CA ILE A 243 -15.98 12.94 -3.59
C ILE A 243 -15.94 12.15 -2.27
N ARG A 244 -15.64 12.84 -1.16
CA ARG A 244 -15.67 12.27 0.19
C ARG A 244 -17.04 12.46 0.83
#